data_AF-A0A1B3WS96-F1
#
_entry.id   AF-A0A1B3WS96-F1
#
_cell.length_a   1.000
_cell.length_b   1.000
_cell.length_c   1.000
_cell.angle_alpha   90.00
_cell.angle_beta   90.00
_cell.angle_gamma   90.00
#
_symmetry.space_group_name_H-M   'P 1'
#
loop_
_entity.id
_entity.type
_entity.pdbx_description
1 polymer ?
#
loop_
_entity_poly.entity_id
_entity_poly.type
_entity_poly.pdbx_seq_one_letter_code
_entity_poly.pdbx_strand_id
1 'polypeptide(L)'
;MTVKDQLNEALKNAMKDHDEEKKLTYRMALAAIKFAEKEGQKEVSDEEALELVQREIKIRREQIADAEKSARFDSIPAIQNEIAWLEAFLPRQLSEAELQVIIEATAAEIGVSGPKDMGGLMKAVLPKVRGVAANNVVSQQVRKYLDAK
;
A
#
# COMPACT_ATOMS: atom_id res chain seq x y z
N MET A 1 11.52 -14.51 1.77
CA MET A 1 11.91 -13.38 2.64
C MET A 1 10.74 -12.44 2.74
N THR A 2 10.41 -11.99 3.95
CA THR A 2 9.33 -11.00 4.18
C THR A 2 9.73 -9.63 3.61
N VAL A 3 8.78 -8.74 3.39
CA VAL A 3 9.07 -7.37 2.96
C VAL A 3 9.91 -6.62 4.00
N LYS A 4 9.68 -6.92 5.29
CA LYS A 4 10.49 -6.40 6.41
C LYS A 4 11.95 -6.85 6.30
N ASP A 5 12.20 -8.12 5.96
CA ASP A 5 13.56 -8.62 5.75
C ASP A 5 14.23 -7.95 4.56
N GLN A 6 13.50 -7.82 3.44
CA GLN A 6 14.00 -7.17 2.23
C GLN A 6 14.35 -5.70 2.48
N LEU A 7 13.52 -4.96 3.21
CA LEU A 7 13.80 -3.57 3.61
C LEU A 7 15.04 -3.47 4.51
N ASN A 8 15.23 -4.41 5.44
CA ASN A 8 16.43 -4.43 6.29
C ASN A 8 17.70 -4.70 5.48
N GLU A 9 17.63 -5.60 4.49
CA GLU A 9 18.75 -5.86 3.59
C GLU A 9 19.06 -4.64 2.70
N ALA A 10 18.03 -4.02 2.12
CA ALA A 10 18.17 -2.83 1.30
C ALA A 10 18.75 -1.65 2.10
N LEU A 11 18.34 -1.47 3.36
CA LEU A 11 18.93 -0.48 4.26
C LEU A 11 20.42 -0.75 4.50
N LYS A 12 20.81 -2.02 4.72
CA LYS A 12 22.22 -2.38 4.87
C LYS A 12 23.03 -2.08 3.61
N ASN A 13 22.47 -2.34 2.43
CA ASN A 13 23.13 -2.05 1.16
C ASN A 13 23.26 -0.54 0.93
N ALA A 14 22.20 0.24 1.16
CA ALA A 14 22.26 1.71 1.09
C ALA A 14 23.33 2.31 2.03
N MET A 15 23.50 1.73 3.22
CA MET A 15 24.57 2.13 4.15
C MET A 15 25.98 1.83 3.64
N LYS A 16 26.18 0.70 2.94
CA LYS A 16 27.48 0.33 2.35
C LYS A 16 27.81 1.19 1.14
N ASP A 17 26.80 1.51 0.34
CA ASP A 17 26.94 2.31 -0.88
C ASP A 17 26.99 3.82 -0.60
N HIS A 18 26.87 4.22 0.68
CA HIS A 18 26.76 5.61 1.11
C HIS A 18 25.61 6.38 0.43
N ASP A 19 24.54 5.68 0.06
CA ASP A 19 23.32 6.23 -0.53
C ASP A 19 22.42 6.77 0.59
N GLU A 20 22.62 8.04 0.93
CA GLU A 20 21.93 8.70 2.04
C GLU A 20 20.41 8.81 1.83
N GLU A 21 19.96 9.03 0.59
CA GLU A 21 18.53 9.16 0.27
C GLU A 21 17.81 7.82 0.47
N LYS A 22 18.31 6.74 -0.15
CA LYS A 22 17.74 5.39 0.05
C LYS A 22 17.79 4.97 1.51
N LYS A 23 18.89 5.26 2.19
CA LYS A 23 19.04 4.95 3.62
C LYS A 23 17.94 5.60 4.45
N LEU A 24 17.64 6.88 4.20
CA LEU A 24 16.59 7.59 4.93
C LEU A 24 15.21 7.01 4.60
N THR A 25 14.90 6.80 3.32
CA THR A 25 13.62 6.25 2.86
C THR A 25 13.34 4.87 3.48
N TYR A 26 14.29 3.94 3.39
CA TYR A 26 14.10 2.59 3.95
C TYR A 26 14.02 2.59 5.48
N ARG A 27 14.77 3.48 6.13
CA ARG A 27 14.71 3.63 7.59
C ARG A 27 13.35 4.15 8.06
N MET A 28 12.75 5.09 7.33
CA MET A 28 11.40 5.60 7.64
C MET A 28 10.34 4.51 7.46
N ALA A 29 10.39 3.74 6.36
CA ALA A 29 9.48 2.61 6.17
C ALA A 29 9.60 1.56 7.29
N LEU A 30 10.84 1.19 7.67
CA LEU A 30 11.07 0.28 8.80
C LEU A 30 10.63 0.86 10.15
N ALA A 31 10.73 2.17 10.34
CA ALA A 31 10.25 2.83 11.55
C ALA A 31 8.71 2.75 11.66
N ALA A 32 7.99 2.93 10.55
CA ALA A 32 6.53 2.75 10.51
C ALA A 32 6.12 1.32 10.90
N ILE A 33 6.84 0.31 10.39
CA ILE A 33 6.62 -1.10 10.78
C ILE A 33 6.84 -1.29 12.28
N LYS A 34 7.99 -0.84 12.81
CA LYS A 34 8.30 -0.96 14.25
C LYS A 34 7.31 -0.21 15.14
N PHE A 35 6.80 0.92 14.67
CA PHE A 35 5.78 1.68 15.39
C PHE A 35 4.48 0.87 15.50
N ALA A 36 4.02 0.26 14.40
CA ALA A 36 2.84 -0.61 14.41
C ALA A 36 3.03 -1.85 15.29
N GLU A 37 4.23 -2.44 15.32
CA GLU A 37 4.55 -3.55 16.23
C GLU A 37 4.40 -3.16 17.70
N LYS A 38 4.91 -1.97 18.05
CA LYS A 38 4.84 -1.43 19.40
C LYS A 38 3.40 -1.09 19.80
N GLU A 39 2.64 -0.50 18.89
CA GLU A 39 1.24 -0.13 19.12
C GLU A 39 0.36 -1.36 19.29
N GLY A 40 0.54 -2.37 18.44
CA GLY A 40 -0.20 -3.64 18.51
C GLY A 40 0.30 -4.62 19.57
N GLN A 41 1.43 -4.33 20.23
CA GLN A 41 2.13 -5.24 21.15
C GLN A 41 2.36 -6.64 20.55
N LYS A 42 2.59 -6.72 19.25
CA LYS A 42 2.78 -7.96 18.49
C LYS A 42 3.72 -7.72 17.32
N GLU A 43 4.32 -8.79 16.80
CA GLU A 43 4.98 -8.69 15.50
C GLU A 43 3.96 -8.45 14.40
N VAL A 44 4.34 -7.59 13.46
CA VAL A 44 3.55 -7.25 12.29
C VAL A 44 3.70 -8.39 11.29
N SER A 45 2.58 -8.89 10.78
CA SER A 45 2.60 -9.91 9.73
C SER A 45 3.20 -9.36 8.43
N ASP A 46 3.64 -10.22 7.52
CA ASP A 46 4.17 -9.77 6.22
C ASP A 46 3.16 -8.92 5.42
N GLU A 47 1.87 -9.22 5.57
CA GLU A 47 0.80 -8.45 4.93
C GLU A 47 0.59 -7.09 5.57
N GLU A 48 0.57 -7.05 6.91
CA GLU A 48 0.48 -5.80 7.63
C GLU A 48 1.71 -4.92 7.30
N ALA A 49 2.89 -5.51 7.09
CA ALA A 49 4.07 -4.81 6.63
C ALA A 49 3.92 -4.27 5.20
N LEU A 50 3.36 -5.06 4.25
CA LEU A 50 3.04 -4.59 2.90
C LEU A 50 2.04 -3.42 2.93
N GLU A 51 1.01 -3.48 3.76
CA GLU A 51 0.03 -2.40 3.94
C GLU A 51 0.69 -1.12 4.50
N LEU A 52 1.65 -1.25 5.41
CA LEU A 52 2.41 -0.11 5.94
C LEU A 52 3.31 0.51 4.88
N VAL A 53 3.97 -0.29 4.04
CA VAL A 53 4.77 0.22 2.91
C VAL A 53 3.87 0.94 1.89
N GLN A 54 2.70 0.39 1.57
CA GLN A 54 1.70 1.07 0.72
C GLN A 54 1.25 2.40 1.31
N ARG A 55 1.05 2.46 2.64
CA ARG A 55 0.70 3.70 3.35
C ARG A 55 1.82 4.74 3.23
N GLU A 56 3.07 4.34 3.40
CA GLU A 56 4.23 5.24 3.26
C GLU A 56 4.37 5.82 1.85
N ILE A 57 4.05 5.03 0.82
CA ILE A 57 3.98 5.52 -0.57
C ILE A 57 2.84 6.52 -0.74
N LYS A 58 1.66 6.24 -0.17
CA LYS A 58 0.52 7.14 -0.22
C LYS A 58 0.84 8.50 0.40
N ILE A 59 1.49 8.52 1.57
CA ILE A 59 1.92 9.76 2.24
C ILE A 59 2.85 10.58 1.33
N ARG A 60 3.79 9.94 0.64
CA ARG A 60 4.68 10.62 -0.32
C ARG A 60 3.94 11.18 -1.53
N ARG A 61 2.94 10.47 -2.05
CA ARG A 61 2.08 10.99 -3.13
C ARG A 61 1.28 12.22 -2.67
N GLU A 62 0.81 12.22 -1.42
CA GLU A 62 0.17 13.40 -0.81
C GLU A 62 1.16 14.57 -0.67
N GLN A 63 2.41 14.30 -0.28
CA GLN A 63 3.47 15.32 -0.25
C GLN A 63 3.76 15.93 -1.63
N ILE A 64 3.74 15.13 -2.71
CA ILE A 64 3.85 15.65 -4.08
C ILE A 64 2.70 16.61 -4.37
N ALA A 65 1.45 16.18 -4.11
CA ALA A 65 0.28 17.03 -4.38
C ALA A 65 0.33 18.34 -3.58
N ASP A 66 0.83 18.32 -2.34
CA ASP A 66 0.98 19.51 -1.52
C ASP A 66 2.15 20.39 -1.96
N ALA A 67 3.23 19.81 -2.46
CA ALA A 67 4.34 20.53 -3.06
C ALA A 67 3.91 21.25 -4.34
N GLU A 68 3.13 20.59 -5.21
CA GLU A 68 2.54 21.18 -6.42
C GLU A 68 1.62 22.36 -6.08
N LYS A 69 0.69 22.19 -5.14
CA LYS A 69 -0.19 23.26 -4.67
C LYS A 69 0.57 24.46 -4.11
N SER A 70 1.73 24.21 -3.51
CA SER A 70 2.58 25.24 -2.91
C SER A 70 3.67 25.78 -3.85
N ALA A 71 3.66 25.38 -5.13
CA ALA A 71 4.68 25.71 -6.13
C ALA A 71 6.14 25.35 -5.75
N ARG A 72 6.33 24.33 -4.89
CA ARG A 72 7.65 23.77 -4.50
C ARG A 72 8.02 22.59 -5.41
N PHE A 73 8.26 22.86 -6.69
CA PHE A 73 8.50 21.80 -7.67
C PHE A 73 9.88 21.13 -7.55
N ASP A 74 10.82 21.78 -6.88
CA ASP A 74 12.18 21.31 -6.63
C ASP A 74 12.22 20.04 -5.76
N SER A 75 11.25 19.87 -4.84
CA SER A 75 11.18 18.68 -3.97
C SER A 75 10.54 17.45 -4.64
N ILE A 76 9.82 17.62 -5.75
CA ILE A 76 9.04 16.54 -6.38
C ILE A 76 9.92 15.40 -6.89
N PRO A 77 11.05 15.63 -7.61
CA PRO A 77 11.88 14.54 -8.11
C PRO A 77 12.42 13.64 -7.00
N ALA A 78 12.83 14.23 -5.87
CA ALA A 78 13.30 13.46 -4.72
C ALA A 78 12.19 12.56 -4.17
N ILE A 79 10.98 13.10 -3.97
CA ILE A 79 9.84 12.33 -3.46
C ILE A 79 9.43 11.22 -4.44
N GLN A 80 9.51 11.47 -5.75
CA GLN A 80 9.27 10.45 -6.78
C GLN A 80 10.27 9.30 -6.72
N ASN A 81 11.55 9.59 -6.49
CA ASN A 81 12.57 8.55 -6.28
C ASN A 81 12.26 7.72 -5.03
N GLU A 82 11.86 8.36 -3.93
CA GLU A 82 11.48 7.63 -2.71
C GLU A 82 10.31 6.67 -2.95
N ILE A 83 9.30 7.12 -3.70
CA ILE A 83 8.16 6.28 -4.10
C ILE A 83 8.65 5.08 -4.91
N ALA A 84 9.48 5.31 -5.94
CA ALA A 84 9.97 4.25 -6.80
C ALA A 84 10.78 3.20 -6.03
N TRP A 85 11.60 3.62 -5.05
CA TRP A 85 12.35 2.70 -4.22
C TRP A 85 11.45 1.86 -3.30
N LEU A 86 10.40 2.45 -2.73
CA LEU A 86 9.45 1.72 -1.91
C LEU A 86 8.56 0.77 -2.73
N GLU A 87 8.17 1.18 -3.94
CA GLU A 87 7.36 0.36 -4.86
C GLU A 87 8.10 -0.91 -5.29
N ALA A 88 9.43 -0.91 -5.32
CA ALA A 88 10.24 -2.09 -5.62
C ALA A 88 10.06 -3.25 -4.60
N PHE A 89 9.57 -2.95 -3.39
CA PHE A 89 9.29 -3.96 -2.36
C PHE A 89 7.84 -4.46 -2.38
N LEU A 90 6.99 -3.85 -3.20
CA LEU A 90 5.60 -4.26 -3.32
C LEU A 90 5.44 -5.22 -4.51
N PRO A 91 4.56 -6.23 -4.40
CA PRO A 91 4.09 -6.93 -5.59
C PRO A 91 3.34 -5.94 -6.49
N ARG A 92 3.22 -6.28 -7.78
CA ARG A 92 2.49 -5.46 -8.76
C ARG A 92 1.12 -5.06 -8.20
N GLN A 93 0.95 -3.76 -7.97
CA GLN A 93 -0.30 -3.21 -7.46
C GLN A 93 -1.36 -3.24 -8.57
N LEU A 94 -2.59 -3.56 -8.19
CA LEU A 94 -3.73 -3.51 -9.08
C LEU A 94 -4.11 -2.05 -9.34
N SER A 95 -4.39 -1.73 -10.60
CA SER A 95 -5.10 -0.51 -10.96
C SER A 95 -6.55 -0.55 -10.46
N GLU A 96 -7.19 0.61 -10.35
CA GLU A 96 -8.63 0.68 -9.98
C GLU A 96 -9.50 -0.13 -10.93
N ALA A 97 -9.16 -0.16 -12.22
CA ALA A 97 -9.88 -0.94 -13.24
C ALA A 97 -9.70 -2.45 -13.04
N GLU A 98 -8.47 -2.92 -12.81
CA GLU A 98 -8.21 -4.34 -12.52
C GLU A 98 -8.90 -4.78 -11.21
N LEU A 99 -8.88 -3.93 -10.18
CA LEU A 99 -9.59 -4.19 -8.92
C LEU A 99 -11.10 -4.26 -9.13
N GLN A 100 -11.67 -3.36 -9.94
CA GLN A 100 -13.10 -3.35 -10.24
C GLN A 100 -13.54 -4.64 -10.95
N VAL A 101 -12.76 -5.13 -11.93
CA VAL A 101 -13.04 -6.40 -12.61
C VAL A 101 -13.09 -7.58 -11.63
N ILE A 102 -12.17 -7.62 -10.66
CA ILE A 102 -12.17 -8.67 -9.62
C ILE A 102 -13.40 -8.58 -8.72
N ILE A 103 -13.81 -7.37 -8.35
CA ILE A 103 -15.00 -7.13 -7.51
C ILE A 103 -16.27 -7.57 -8.26
N GLU A 104 -16.42 -7.18 -9.52
CA GLU A 104 -17.57 -7.53 -10.37
C GLU A 104 -17.69 -9.05 -10.55
N ALA A 105 -16.59 -9.71 -10.90
CA ALA A 105 -16.55 -11.16 -11.06
C ALA A 105 -16.92 -11.87 -9.75
N THR A 106 -16.35 -11.42 -8.63
CA THR A 106 -16.62 -12.02 -7.31
C THR A 106 -18.06 -11.78 -6.86
N ALA A 107 -18.62 -10.60 -7.15
CA ALA A 107 -20.01 -10.29 -6.86
C ALA A 107 -20.99 -11.16 -7.65
N ALA A 108 -20.66 -11.45 -8.92
CA ALA A 108 -21.44 -12.38 -9.75
C ALA A 108 -21.37 -13.83 -9.23
N GLU A 109 -20.18 -14.28 -8.80
CA GLU A 109 -19.96 -15.63 -8.24
C GLU A 109 -20.82 -15.89 -6.99
N ILE A 110 -20.91 -14.91 -6.07
CA ILE A 110 -21.59 -15.09 -4.78
C ILE A 110 -23.03 -14.55 -4.76
N GLY A 111 -23.51 -14.00 -5.89
CA GLY A 111 -24.89 -13.54 -6.04
C GLY A 111 -25.23 -12.26 -5.24
N VAL A 112 -24.33 -11.27 -5.24
CA VAL A 112 -24.54 -10.01 -4.50
C VAL A 112 -25.64 -9.15 -5.12
N SER A 113 -26.53 -8.64 -4.28
CA SER A 113 -27.73 -7.89 -4.65
C SER A 113 -27.81 -6.48 -4.09
N GLY A 114 -26.97 -6.09 -3.13
CA GLY A 114 -26.92 -4.70 -2.65
C GLY A 114 -26.02 -4.44 -1.44
N PRO A 115 -26.14 -3.26 -0.80
CA PRO A 115 -25.24 -2.81 0.28
C PRO A 115 -25.17 -3.75 1.50
N LYS A 116 -26.20 -4.58 1.72
CA LYS A 116 -26.24 -5.57 2.80
C LYS A 116 -25.20 -6.68 2.64
N ASP A 117 -24.75 -6.92 1.41
CA ASP A 117 -23.81 -7.99 1.07
C ASP A 117 -22.34 -7.55 1.20
N MET A 118 -22.09 -6.32 1.65
CA MET A 118 -20.75 -5.74 1.83
C MET A 118 -19.79 -6.68 2.56
N GLY A 119 -20.23 -7.26 3.69
CA GLY A 119 -19.40 -8.17 4.48
C GLY A 119 -19.05 -9.46 3.73
N GLY A 120 -20.01 -10.01 2.97
CA GLY A 120 -19.81 -11.21 2.16
C GLY A 120 -18.87 -10.97 0.99
N LEU A 121 -19.07 -9.87 0.27
CA LEU A 121 -18.23 -9.49 -0.87
C LEU A 121 -16.80 -9.16 -0.43
N MET A 122 -16.62 -8.42 0.67
CA MET A 122 -15.29 -8.17 1.24
C MET A 122 -14.57 -9.46 1.60
N LYS A 123 -15.27 -10.41 2.25
CA LYS A 123 -14.68 -11.70 2.64
C LYS A 123 -14.22 -12.52 1.43
N ALA A 124 -14.90 -12.39 0.29
CA ALA A 124 -14.54 -13.10 -0.94
C ALA A 124 -13.45 -12.39 -1.77
N VAL A 125 -13.42 -11.06 -1.77
CA VAL A 125 -12.46 -10.26 -2.55
C VAL A 125 -11.10 -10.14 -1.86
N LEU A 126 -11.06 -9.91 -0.54
CA LEU A 126 -9.81 -9.67 0.19
C LEU A 126 -8.72 -10.75 -0.05
N PRO A 127 -9.02 -12.06 -0.06
CA PRO A 127 -8.02 -13.08 -0.37
C PRO A 127 -7.47 -12.98 -1.81
N LYS A 128 -8.26 -12.50 -2.77
CA LYS A 128 -7.88 -12.38 -4.20
C LYS A 128 -6.97 -11.18 -4.47
N VAL A 129 -6.96 -10.19 -3.59
CA VAL A 129 -6.24 -8.91 -3.77
C VAL A 129 -5.22 -8.61 -2.68
N ARG A 130 -4.94 -9.60 -1.82
CA ARG A 130 -4.03 -9.50 -0.69
C ARG A 130 -2.63 -9.08 -1.13
N GLY A 131 -2.09 -8.03 -0.53
CA GLY A 131 -0.75 -7.49 -0.85
C GLY A 131 -0.65 -6.70 -2.16
N VAL A 132 -1.61 -6.84 -3.08
CA VAL A 132 -1.64 -6.14 -4.38
C VAL A 132 -2.66 -5.00 -4.44
N ALA A 133 -3.48 -4.85 -3.40
CA ALA A 133 -4.31 -3.67 -3.16
C ALA A 133 -4.48 -3.45 -1.65
N ALA A 134 -4.50 -2.18 -1.22
CA ALA A 134 -4.71 -1.84 0.18
C ALA A 134 -6.16 -2.10 0.61
N ASN A 135 -6.37 -2.70 1.80
CA ASN A 135 -7.72 -3.08 2.27
C ASN A 135 -8.71 -1.91 2.33
N ASN A 136 -8.24 -0.70 2.62
CA ASN A 136 -9.07 0.50 2.61
C ASN A 136 -9.54 0.88 1.19
N VAL A 137 -8.68 0.73 0.18
CA VAL A 137 -9.02 0.94 -1.24
C VAL A 137 -10.01 -0.12 -1.71
N VAL A 138 -9.78 -1.39 -1.35
CA VAL A 138 -10.70 -2.50 -1.63
C VAL A 138 -12.08 -2.20 -1.04
N SER A 139 -12.13 -1.82 0.24
CA SER A 139 -13.38 -1.48 0.93
C SER A 139 -14.12 -0.31 0.26
N GLN A 140 -13.41 0.76 -0.12
CA GLN A 140 -14.01 1.88 -0.83
C GLN A 140 -14.59 1.46 -2.19
N GLN A 141 -13.87 0.65 -2.95
CA GLN A 141 -14.29 0.24 -4.28
C GLN A 141 -15.45 -0.77 -4.25
N VAL A 142 -15.44 -1.70 -3.29
CA VAL A 142 -16.57 -2.61 -3.06
C VAL A 142 -17.82 -1.81 -2.68
N ARG A 143 -17.71 -0.85 -1.77
CA ARG A 143 -18.84 0.01 -1.40
C ARG A 143 -19.37 0.79 -2.60
N LYS A 144 -18.49 1.42 -3.38
CA LYS A 144 -18.86 2.15 -4.60
C LYS A 144 -19.60 1.27 -5.61
N TYR A 145 -19.15 0.02 -5.79
CA TYR A 145 -19.82 -0.95 -6.66
C TYR A 145 -21.22 -1.30 -6.17
N LEU A 146 -21.40 -1.50 -4.86
CA LEU A 146 -22.71 -1.83 -4.26
C LEU A 146 -23.68 -0.65 -4.24
N ASP A 147 -23.19 0.57 -4.02
CA ASP A 147 -24.03 1.79 -4.05
C ASP A 147 -24.52 2.13 -5.47
N ALA A 148 -23.85 1.60 -6.50
CA ALA A 148 -24.23 1.77 -7.91
C ALA A 148 -25.24 0.71 -8.42
N LYS A 149 -25.59 -0.28 -7.59
CA LYS A 149 -26.61 -1.31 -7.88
C LYS A 149 -27.93 -0.99 -7.20
#